data_AF-A0A8X6V2S7-F1
#
_entry.id   AF-A0A8X6V2S7-F1
#
_cell.length_a   1.000
_cell.length_b   1.000
_cell.length_c   1.000
_cell.angle_alpha   90.00
_cell.angle_beta   90.00
_cell.angle_gamma   90.00
#
_symmetry.space_group_name_H-M   'P 1'
#
loop_
_entity.id
_entity.type
_entity.pdbx_description
1 polymer ?
#
loop_
_entity_poly.entity_id
_entity_poly.type
_entity_poly.pdbx_seq_one_letter_code
_entity_poly.pdbx_strand_id
1 'polypeptide(L)'
;MDSLNCRELLGKIKGKIVFQWVPSHCGLWGNERADFLAKKGTGILQNFRRDLTLHSAKLEIKRIFRESFCLTASRVARDKPWSTLCKKSHGIPNSPRAAAVAKFRLLTGHDCLCAHLFRFNLVTSPICVLCDTGQDMTAAHLDECSALNDLNCIVKRYWRARCLMT
;
A
#
# COMPACT_ATOMS: atom_id res chain seq x y z
N MET A 1 -19.57 -1.71 -25.77
CA MET A 1 -20.76 -2.59 -25.73
C MET A 1 -21.51 -2.27 -24.46
N ASP A 2 -22.74 -1.77 -24.56
CA ASP A 2 -23.49 -1.32 -23.39
C ASP A 2 -24.51 -2.35 -22.96
N SER A 3 -24.71 -2.41 -21.64
CA SER A 3 -25.66 -3.29 -20.96
C SER A 3 -27.10 -3.21 -21.50
N LEU A 4 -27.49 -2.06 -22.08
CA LEU A 4 -28.76 -1.86 -22.78
C LEU A 4 -28.94 -2.79 -24.00
N ASN A 5 -27.85 -3.12 -24.72
CA ASN A 5 -27.90 -3.98 -25.90
C ASN A 5 -27.98 -5.47 -25.49
N CYS A 6 -27.35 -5.84 -24.37
CA CYS A 6 -27.36 -7.23 -23.89
C CYS A 6 -28.78 -7.71 -23.54
N ARG A 7 -29.62 -6.87 -22.91
CA ARG A 7 -31.00 -7.25 -22.56
C ARG A 7 -31.85 -7.50 -23.81
N GLU A 8 -31.74 -6.65 -24.83
CA GLU A 8 -32.44 -6.84 -26.11
C GLU A 8 -31.97 -8.11 -26.85
N LEU A 9 -30.66 -8.37 -26.85
CA LEU A 9 -30.09 -9.58 -27.46
C LEU A 9 -30.54 -10.84 -26.73
N LEU A 10 -30.54 -10.83 -25.40
CA LEU A 10 -31.05 -11.94 -24.58
C LEU A 10 -32.55 -12.18 -24.84
N GLY A 11 -33.34 -11.11 -25.02
CA GLY A 11 -34.76 -11.21 -25.36
C GLY A 11 -35.06 -11.83 -26.72
N LYS A 12 -34.09 -11.86 -27.65
CA LYS A 12 -34.23 -12.51 -28.96
C LYS A 12 -33.98 -14.02 -28.92
N ILE A 13 -33.37 -14.54 -27.85
CA ILE A 13 -33.10 -15.96 -27.69
C ILE A 13 -34.39 -16.66 -27.25
N LYS A 14 -34.91 -17.55 -28.09
CA LYS A 14 -36.07 -18.39 -27.73
C LYS A 14 -35.60 -19.55 -26.84
N GLY A 15 -36.12 -19.64 -25.62
CA GLY A 15 -35.85 -20.74 -24.69
C GLY A 15 -35.55 -20.28 -23.26
N LYS A 16 -35.29 -21.24 -22.37
CA LYS A 16 -34.90 -20.97 -20.98
C LYS A 16 -33.41 -20.63 -20.92
N ILE A 17 -33.10 -19.41 -20.49
CA ILE A 17 -31.72 -18.96 -20.25
C ILE A 17 -31.37 -19.21 -18.78
N VAL A 18 -30.20 -19.81 -18.54
CA VAL A 18 -29.64 -20.01 -17.20
C VAL A 18 -28.27 -19.36 -17.14
N PHE A 19 -28.02 -18.60 -16.08
CA PHE A 19 -26.70 -18.04 -15.79
C PHE A 19 -25.97 -18.98 -14.85
N GLN A 20 -24.80 -19.45 -15.28
CA GLN A 20 -23.92 -20.28 -14.48
C GLN A 20 -22.61 -19.52 -14.27
N TRP A 21 -22.16 -19.45 -13.01
CA TRP A 21 -20.83 -18.93 -12.71
C TRP A 21 -19.79 -20.01 -12.98
N VAL A 22 -18.68 -19.61 -13.60
CA VAL A 22 -17.53 -20.47 -13.90
C VAL A 22 -16.27 -19.74 -13.43
N PRO A 23 -15.40 -20.38 -12.63
CA PRO A 23 -14.14 -19.77 -12.22
C PRO A 23 -13.19 -19.61 -13.41
N SER A 24 -12.40 -18.54 -13.41
CA SER A 24 -11.34 -18.34 -14.41
C SER A 24 -10.27 -19.43 -14.32
N HIS A 25 -9.57 -19.68 -15.43
CA HIS A 25 -8.40 -20.58 -15.51
C HIS A 25 -8.66 -22.02 -15.07
N CYS A 26 -9.85 -22.54 -15.34
CA CYS A 26 -10.24 -23.90 -14.98
C CYS A 26 -10.06 -24.95 -16.11
N GLY A 27 -9.37 -24.62 -17.21
CA GLY A 27 -9.16 -25.56 -18.32
C GLY A 27 -10.34 -25.69 -19.27
N LEU A 28 -11.47 -25.00 -19.01
CA LEU A 28 -12.63 -25.03 -19.90
C LEU A 28 -12.38 -24.15 -21.12
N TRP A 29 -12.11 -24.79 -22.26
CA TRP A 29 -11.74 -24.13 -23.51
C TRP A 29 -12.64 -22.94 -23.88
N GLY A 30 -13.97 -23.08 -23.75
CA GLY A 30 -14.91 -22.00 -24.06
C GLY A 30 -14.78 -20.78 -23.12
N ASN A 31 -14.55 -21.02 -21.83
CA ASN A 31 -14.32 -19.95 -20.86
C ASN A 31 -12.95 -19.29 -21.08
N GLU A 32 -11.89 -20.09 -21.28
CA GLU A 32 -10.56 -19.55 -21.56
C GLU A 32 -10.52 -18.74 -22.85
N ARG A 33 -11.26 -19.18 -23.87
CA ARG A 33 -11.42 -18.44 -25.12
C ARG A 33 -12.16 -17.12 -24.88
N ALA A 34 -13.21 -17.11 -24.06
CA ALA A 34 -13.91 -15.88 -23.69
C ALA A 34 -12.99 -14.92 -22.91
N ASP A 35 -12.23 -15.41 -21.94
CA ASP A 35 -11.26 -14.62 -21.16
C ASP A 35 -10.16 -14.02 -22.05
N PHE A 36 -9.62 -14.84 -22.97
CA PHE A 36 -8.64 -14.40 -23.96
C PHE A 36 -9.19 -13.29 -24.86
N LEU A 37 -10.41 -13.45 -25.36
CA LEU A 37 -11.08 -12.45 -26.20
C LEU A 37 -11.40 -11.17 -25.42
N ALA A 38 -11.85 -11.29 -24.17
CA ALA A 38 -12.08 -10.14 -23.29
C ALA A 38 -10.78 -9.35 -23.05
N LYS A 39 -9.67 -10.05 -22.76
CA LYS A 39 -8.33 -9.46 -22.59
C LYS A 39 -7.80 -8.80 -23.88
N LYS A 40 -8.06 -9.39 -25.05
CA LYS A 40 -7.77 -8.71 -26.33
C LYS A 40 -8.63 -7.46 -26.52
N GLY A 41 -9.91 -7.54 -26.13
CA GLY A 41 -10.87 -6.45 -26.19
C GLY A 41 -10.44 -5.21 -25.38
N THR A 42 -9.71 -5.38 -24.28
CA THR A 42 -9.19 -4.25 -23.49
C THR A 42 -8.18 -3.39 -24.27
N GLY A 43 -7.55 -3.94 -25.31
CA GLY A 43 -6.64 -3.19 -26.19
C GLY A 43 -7.33 -2.48 -27.35
N ILE A 44 -8.64 -2.70 -27.57
CA ILE A 44 -9.40 -2.08 -28.64
C ILE A 44 -9.88 -0.71 -28.16
N LEU A 45 -9.43 0.36 -28.83
CA LEU A 45 -9.92 1.72 -28.62
C LEU A 45 -11.44 1.75 -28.79
N GLN A 46 -12.16 1.92 -27.68
CA GLN A 46 -13.61 2.08 -27.72
C GLN A 46 -13.92 3.52 -28.15
N ASN A 47 -14.61 3.67 -29.28
CA ASN A 47 -15.20 4.95 -29.65
C ASN A 47 -16.35 5.25 -28.68
N PHE A 48 -16.05 6.03 -27.63
CA PHE A 48 -17.05 6.53 -26.70
C PHE A 48 -17.95 7.54 -27.41
N ARG A 49 -19.13 7.09 -27.87
CA ARG A 49 -20.21 7.96 -28.35
C ARG A 49 -21.13 8.45 -27.22
N ARG A 50 -20.70 8.32 -25.96
CA ARG A 50 -21.48 8.71 -24.77
C ARG A 50 -20.65 9.55 -23.84
N ASP A 51 -21.32 10.51 -23.21
CA ASP A 51 -20.74 11.34 -22.18
C ASP A 51 -20.24 10.49 -21.00
N LEU A 52 -19.02 10.79 -20.54
CA LEU A 52 -18.43 10.14 -19.38
C LEU A 52 -19.25 10.48 -18.15
N THR A 53 -19.67 9.47 -17.38
CA THR A 53 -20.38 9.75 -16.12
C THR A 53 -19.49 10.58 -15.18
N LEU A 54 -20.08 11.43 -14.35
CA LEU A 54 -19.33 12.21 -13.35
C LEU A 54 -18.49 11.31 -12.44
N HIS A 55 -18.98 10.12 -12.11
CA HIS A 55 -18.25 9.15 -11.30
C HIS A 55 -17.00 8.63 -12.02
N SER A 56 -17.15 8.18 -13.28
CA SER A 56 -16.03 7.72 -14.10
C SER A 56 -15.01 8.83 -14.34
N ALA A 57 -15.46 10.05 -14.60
CA ALA A 57 -14.59 11.23 -14.73
C ALA A 57 -13.77 11.49 -13.46
N LYS A 58 -14.43 11.48 -12.28
CA LYS A 58 -13.74 11.63 -10.99
C LYS A 58 -12.71 10.53 -10.74
N LEU A 59 -13.02 9.28 -11.08
CA LEU A 59 -12.10 8.17 -10.91
C LEU A 59 -10.87 8.34 -11.82
N GLU A 60 -11.09 8.75 -13.07
CA GLU A 60 -10.01 8.96 -14.03
C GLU A 60 -9.12 10.15 -13.66
N ILE A 61 -9.70 11.26 -13.22
CA ILE A 61 -8.95 12.40 -12.68
C ILE A 61 -8.10 11.97 -11.49
N LYS A 62 -8.66 11.19 -10.55
CA LYS A 62 -7.91 10.66 -9.40
C LYS A 62 -6.75 9.75 -9.85
N ARG A 63 -6.96 8.91 -10.88
CA ARG A 63 -5.93 8.04 -11.44
C ARG A 63 -4.79 8.86 -12.04
N ILE A 64 -5.10 9.80 -12.92
CA ILE A 64 -4.12 10.69 -13.57
C ILE A 64 -3.36 11.50 -12.52
N PHE A 65 -4.06 12.10 -11.55
CA PHE A 65 -3.44 12.86 -10.48
C PHE A 65 -2.50 11.98 -9.65
N ARG A 66 -2.92 10.77 -9.30
CA ARG A 66 -2.08 9.84 -8.52
C ARG A 66 -0.81 9.46 -9.28
N GLU A 67 -0.91 9.16 -10.58
CA GLU A 67 0.25 8.85 -11.42
C GLU A 67 1.22 10.04 -11.52
N SER A 68 0.70 11.22 -11.85
CA SER A 68 1.49 12.45 -11.94
C SER A 68 2.16 12.81 -10.62
N PHE A 69 1.42 12.68 -9.51
CA PHE A 69 1.92 12.92 -8.17
C PHE A 69 3.03 11.93 -7.81
N CYS A 70 2.83 10.63 -8.04
CA CYS A 70 3.84 9.60 -7.75
C CYS A 70 5.14 9.85 -8.50
N LEU A 71 5.07 10.22 -9.79
CA LEU A 71 6.24 10.57 -10.60
C LEU A 71 6.97 11.81 -10.04
N THR A 72 6.22 12.87 -9.76
CA THR A 72 6.76 14.12 -9.22
C THR A 72 7.39 13.92 -7.84
N ALA A 73 6.67 13.25 -6.94
CA ALA A 73 7.14 12.94 -5.59
C ALA A 73 8.42 12.09 -5.63
N SER A 74 8.46 11.07 -6.48
CA SER A 74 9.66 10.23 -6.64
C SER A 74 10.85 11.02 -7.18
N ARG A 75 10.62 11.98 -8.10
CA ARG A 75 11.67 12.86 -8.61
C ARG A 75 12.19 13.82 -7.54
N VAL A 76 11.30 14.47 -6.80
CA VAL A 76 11.67 15.46 -5.76
C VAL A 76 12.31 14.81 -4.54
N ALA A 77 11.91 13.59 -4.22
CA ALA A 77 12.47 12.83 -3.11
C ALA A 77 13.77 12.11 -3.46
N ARG A 78 14.20 12.11 -4.73
CA ARG A 78 15.46 11.50 -5.17
C ARG A 78 16.62 11.99 -4.30
N ASP A 79 17.42 11.06 -3.81
CA ASP A 79 18.58 11.28 -2.93
C ASP A 79 18.26 11.89 -1.56
N LYS A 80 16.97 12.04 -1.22
CA LYS A 80 16.56 12.51 0.09
C LYS A 80 16.35 11.34 1.05
N PRO A 81 16.62 11.52 2.36
CA PRO A 81 16.39 10.48 3.36
C PRO A 81 14.96 9.91 3.37
N TRP A 82 13.98 10.72 2.99
CA TRP A 82 12.57 10.33 2.94
C TRP A 82 12.11 9.74 1.60
N SER A 83 13.01 9.50 0.65
CA SER A 83 12.71 8.79 -0.62
C SER A 83 12.03 7.44 -0.42
N THR A 84 12.32 6.77 0.70
CA THR A 84 11.70 5.51 1.13
C THR A 84 10.17 5.62 1.23
N LEU A 85 9.62 6.79 1.57
CA LEU A 85 8.16 7.00 1.64
C LEU A 85 7.48 6.81 0.28
N CYS A 86 8.15 7.16 -0.82
CA CYS A 86 7.60 6.98 -2.17
C CYS A 86 7.40 5.49 -2.50
N LYS A 87 8.22 4.59 -1.94
CA LYS A 87 8.19 3.15 -2.21
C LYS A 87 7.43 2.34 -1.15
N LYS A 88 7.50 2.77 0.12
CA LYS A 88 7.04 1.99 1.27
C LYS A 88 5.90 2.65 2.07
N SER A 89 5.26 3.70 1.54
CA SER A 89 4.14 4.39 2.21
C SER A 89 2.96 3.48 2.53
N HIS A 90 2.72 2.41 1.76
CA HIS A 90 1.66 1.42 2.03
C HIS A 90 1.77 0.76 3.41
N GLY A 91 2.96 0.73 4.02
CA GLY A 91 3.16 0.19 5.36
C GLY A 91 2.63 1.10 6.47
N ILE A 92 2.38 2.38 6.21
CA ILE A 92 1.93 3.38 7.19
C ILE A 92 0.40 3.40 7.22
N PRO A 93 -0.24 3.08 8.36
CA PRO A 93 -1.69 3.13 8.46
C PRO A 93 -2.19 4.58 8.55
N ASN A 94 -3.42 4.82 8.10
CA ASN A 94 -4.07 6.13 8.29
C ASN A 94 -4.51 6.36 9.75
N SER A 95 -4.77 5.28 10.49
CA SER A 95 -5.18 5.33 11.91
C SER A 95 -4.83 4.02 12.63
N PRO A 96 -4.73 4.02 13.99
CA PRO A 96 -4.70 5.19 14.86
C PRO A 96 -3.42 6.02 14.67
N ARG A 97 -3.46 7.31 15.04
CA ARG A 97 -2.33 8.24 14.88
C ARG A 97 -1.02 7.70 15.46
N ALA A 98 -1.07 7.04 16.62
CA ALA A 98 0.11 6.46 17.27
C ALA A 98 0.82 5.44 16.37
N ALA A 99 0.08 4.59 15.64
CA ALA A 99 0.65 3.61 14.73
C ALA A 99 1.23 4.28 13.47
N ALA A 100 0.54 5.29 12.93
CA ALA A 100 1.02 6.06 11.80
C ALA A 100 2.36 6.75 12.11
N VAL A 101 2.44 7.42 13.27
CA VAL A 101 3.65 8.14 13.72
C VAL A 101 4.82 7.18 13.95
N ALA A 102 4.61 6.08 14.67
CA ALA A 102 5.66 5.10 14.92
C ALA A 102 6.25 4.56 13.61
N LYS A 103 5.40 4.09 12.70
CA LYS A 103 5.86 3.54 11.42
C LYS A 103 6.51 4.59 10.52
N PHE A 104 5.97 5.81 10.45
CA PHE A 104 6.59 6.90 9.69
C PHE A 104 8.01 7.18 10.18
N ARG A 105 8.17 7.31 11.50
CA ARG A 105 9.44 7.64 12.14
C ARG A 105 10.48 6.53 11.95
N LEU A 106 10.10 5.28 12.20
CA LEU A 106 10.96 4.11 11.98
C LEU A 106 11.37 3.98 10.50
N LEU A 107 10.42 4.19 9.58
CA LEU A 107 10.66 4.06 8.14
C LEU A 107 11.59 5.14 7.59
N THR A 108 11.51 6.35 8.15
CA THR A 108 12.34 7.50 7.74
C THR A 108 13.66 7.59 8.51
N GLY A 109 13.88 6.73 9.51
CA GLY A 109 15.04 6.78 10.40
C GLY A 109 15.03 7.98 11.37
N HIS A 110 13.90 8.67 11.51
CA HIS A 110 13.71 9.79 12.44
C HIS A 110 12.97 9.31 13.70
N ASP A 111 13.46 8.21 14.27
CA ASP A 111 12.76 7.42 15.30
C ASP A 111 12.90 7.96 16.73
N CYS A 112 13.85 8.83 16.99
CA CYS A 112 14.16 9.31 18.34
C CYS A 112 14.52 8.16 19.30
N LEU A 113 15.13 7.08 18.80
CA LEU A 113 15.79 6.07 19.63
C LEU A 113 17.23 6.51 19.95
N CYS A 114 17.94 5.84 20.88
CA CYS A 114 19.27 6.29 21.32
C CYS A 114 20.24 6.48 20.15
N ALA A 115 20.28 5.54 19.20
CA ALA A 115 21.15 5.63 18.03
C ALA A 115 20.87 6.86 17.15
N HIS A 116 19.61 7.27 17.02
CA HIS A 116 19.23 8.48 16.31
C HIS A 116 19.55 9.74 17.13
N LEU A 117 19.22 9.75 18.42
CA LEU A 117 19.45 10.90 19.31
C LEU A 117 20.94 11.19 19.52
N PHE A 118 21.79 10.16 19.54
CA PHE A 118 23.24 10.28 19.70
C PHE A 118 23.87 11.07 18.55
N ARG A 119 23.38 10.90 17.32
CA ARG A 119 23.83 11.66 16.14
C ARG A 119 23.63 13.17 16.26
N PHE A 120 22.71 13.59 17.14
CA PHE A 120 22.43 15.00 17.44
C PHE A 120 23.01 15.44 18.79
N ASN A 121 23.85 14.61 19.43
CA ASN A 121 24.43 14.86 20.75
C ASN A 121 23.38 15.12 21.85
N LEU A 122 22.19 14.51 21.72
CA LEU A 122 21.10 14.62 22.71
C LEU A 122 21.18 13.55 23.81
N VAL A 123 21.96 12.49 23.57
CA VAL A 123 22.28 11.43 24.53
C VAL A 123 23.77 11.14 24.45
N THR A 124 24.34 10.55 25.49
CA THR A 124 25.78 10.27 25.60
C THR A 124 26.21 8.97 24.91
N SER A 125 25.27 8.08 24.59
CA SER A 125 25.55 6.78 23.98
C SER A 125 24.43 6.35 23.01
N PRO A 126 24.75 5.69 21.88
CA PRO A 126 23.76 5.12 20.96
C PRO A 126 23.17 3.79 21.46
N ILE A 127 23.76 3.20 22.50
CA ILE A 127 23.44 1.86 23.01
C ILE A 127 22.02 1.82 23.60
N CYS A 128 21.36 0.67 23.44
CA CYS A 128 20.07 0.39 24.07
C CYS A 128 20.16 0.46 25.60
N VAL A 129 19.34 1.31 26.20
CA VAL A 129 19.24 1.47 27.66
C VAL A 129 18.30 0.47 28.32
N LEU A 130 17.65 -0.40 27.53
CA LEU A 130 16.60 -1.31 28.00
C LEU A 130 17.09 -2.74 28.18
N CYS A 131 18.17 -3.13 27.48
CA CYS A 131 18.73 -4.48 27.54
C CYS A 131 20.25 -4.45 27.58
N ASP A 132 20.85 -5.52 28.08
CA ASP A 132 22.30 -5.61 28.32
C ASP A 132 23.11 -6.14 27.12
N THR A 133 22.57 -6.07 25.90
CA THR A 133 23.24 -6.60 24.70
C THR A 133 24.35 -5.69 24.17
N GLY A 134 24.44 -4.45 24.66
CA GLY A 134 25.41 -3.46 24.18
C GLY A 134 25.19 -2.99 22.74
N GLN A 135 24.07 -3.34 22.11
CA GLN A 135 23.77 -2.98 20.72
C GLN A 135 23.18 -1.57 20.62
N ASP A 136 23.42 -0.91 19.49
CA ASP A 136 22.80 0.38 19.16
C ASP A 136 21.27 0.26 19.12
N MET A 137 20.58 1.19 19.78
CA MET A 137 19.12 1.23 19.85
C MET A 137 18.52 1.73 18.53
N THR A 138 18.47 0.85 17.54
CA THR A 138 17.89 1.12 16.21
C THR A 138 16.51 0.49 16.05
N ALA A 139 15.80 0.85 14.97
CA ALA A 139 14.55 0.20 14.59
C ALA A 139 14.68 -1.33 14.47
N ALA A 140 15.80 -1.84 13.93
CA ALA A 140 16.06 -3.27 13.81
C ALA A 140 16.28 -3.91 15.19
N HIS A 141 17.04 -3.25 16.07
CA HIS A 141 17.27 -3.74 17.42
C HIS A 141 15.97 -3.86 18.22
N LEU A 142 14.98 -2.99 18.02
CA LEU A 142 13.68 -3.12 18.70
C LEU A 142 13.01 -4.47 18.46
N ASP A 143 13.23 -5.10 17.30
CA ASP A 143 12.63 -6.40 16.99
C ASP A 143 13.26 -7.59 17.74
N GLU A 144 14.51 -7.42 18.17
CA GLU A 144 15.34 -8.42 18.84
C GLU A 144 15.58 -8.10 20.33
N CYS A 145 15.16 -6.92 20.78
CA CYS A 145 15.41 -6.44 22.13
C CYS A 145 14.71 -7.34 23.16
N SER A 146 15.50 -7.97 24.03
CA SER A 146 15.01 -8.89 25.06
C SER A 146 14.04 -8.24 26.04
N ALA A 147 14.18 -6.94 26.30
CA ALA A 147 13.30 -6.16 27.18
C ALA A 147 11.93 -5.80 26.57
N LEU A 148 11.73 -6.08 25.28
CA LEU A 148 10.49 -5.78 24.54
C LEU A 148 9.89 -7.04 23.88
N ASN A 149 10.38 -8.22 24.24
CA ASN A 149 10.03 -9.49 23.60
C ASN A 149 8.56 -9.91 23.83
N ASP A 150 7.94 -9.42 24.90
CA ASP A 150 6.54 -9.64 25.28
C ASP A 150 5.55 -8.93 24.34
N LEU A 151 6.02 -7.93 23.60
CA LEU A 151 5.20 -7.14 22.70
C LEU A 151 5.19 -7.74 21.29
N ASN A 152 3.98 -7.96 20.77
CA ASN A 152 3.73 -8.66 19.51
C ASN A 152 3.81 -7.80 18.23
N CYS A 153 4.11 -6.50 18.33
CA CYS A 153 4.28 -5.67 17.14
C CYS A 153 5.24 -4.51 17.34
N ILE A 154 5.92 -4.13 16.25
CA ILE A 154 6.92 -3.05 16.25
C ILE A 154 6.38 -1.71 16.76
N VAL A 155 5.09 -1.40 16.54
CA VAL A 155 4.48 -0.16 17.02
C VAL A 155 4.43 -0.13 18.55
N LYS A 156 4.05 -1.24 19.20
CA LYS A 156 4.04 -1.34 20.66
C LYS A 156 5.45 -1.28 21.21
N ARG A 157 6.38 -2.03 20.61
CA ARG A 157 7.81 -2.04 20.98
C ARG A 157 8.39 -0.62 20.92
N TYR A 158 8.15 0.10 19.85
CA TYR A 158 8.58 1.49 19.68
C TYR A 158 8.06 2.43 20.76
N TRP A 159 6.75 2.44 21.01
CA TRP A 159 6.19 3.33 22.03
C TRP A 159 6.61 2.95 23.44
N ARG A 160 6.68 1.65 23.75
CA ARG A 160 7.20 1.17 25.05
C ARG A 160 8.64 1.61 25.25
N ALA A 161 9.48 1.43 24.23
CA ALA A 161 10.86 1.90 24.26
C ALA A 161 10.94 3.41 24.51
N ARG A 162 10.21 4.21 23.74
CA ARG A 162 10.16 5.68 23.89
C ARG A 162 9.68 6.12 25.27
N CYS A 163 8.80 5.37 25.93
CA CYS A 163 8.34 5.64 27.29
C CYS A 163 9.37 5.26 28.37
N LEU A 164 10.20 4.25 28.13
CA LEU A 164 11.22 3.79 29.10
C LEU A 164 12.56 4.53 28.95
N MET A 165 12.78 5.19 27.82
CA MET A 165 13.98 6.03 27.59
C MET A 165 13.92 7.41 28.26
N THR A 166 12.75 7.85 28.72
CA THR A 166 12.52 9.12 29.45
C THR A 166 12.50 8.88 30.94
#